data_AF-A0A7Y4MQX7-F1
#
_entry.id   AF-A0A7Y4MQX7-F1
#
_cell.length_a   1.000
_cell.length_b   1.000
_cell.length_c   1.000
_cell.angle_alpha   90.00
_cell.angle_beta   90.00
_cell.angle_gamma   90.00
#
_symmetry.space_group_name_H-M   'P 1'
#
loop_
_entity.id
_entity.type
_entity.pdbx_description
1 polymer ?
#
loop_
_entity_poly.entity_id
_entity_poly.type
_entity_poly.pdbx_seq_one_letter_code
_entity_poly.pdbx_strand_id
1 'polypeptide(L)'
;MPPTAEVARMRKPVASSLSRSAMLCAALALGTSCKSVEPHTTPSEDTTAPPEVSTQEPMTETKSETEKETPTRRGNSPWLQARVGDRVAYSFSANRKAMGRQQPGTVPEAAVAGVVTLEVVAVELPWVWVTLYFTEDGGAPSRRPMLARPLVVPVRADESRALEVPREGKQSTEQLTAAGRHWEAKRYLNDKRAFDGPLENRLYAATPGPLYLTNGLLDASVTLAGFAMGGGSQLTLVEARQGQEGGTGVPPTLARPWGPGTWFDMRMETEGTTSVLRTCQAAERGFILRQQVTPPTSGAACPDFAQAEAVPLEEAVLARIWESLDARQWPPAPEGLAPAKRETLTVGTHQVPVLQFETAQPQANNIRVQAYAADPWEDALAGLAHEARFQPLLDRITPNGGGTQLTDWGVWVPGATP
;
A
#
# COMPACT_ATOMS: atom_id res chain seq x y z
N MET A 1 48.29 48.37 16.60
CA MET A 1 47.38 49.52 16.65
C MET A 1 45.95 48.99 16.50
N PRO A 2 45.11 49.07 17.54
CA PRO A 2 43.71 48.66 17.49
C PRO A 2 42.78 49.86 17.25
N PRO A 3 41.50 49.60 16.93
CA PRO A 3 40.40 50.17 17.71
C PRO A 3 39.41 49.06 18.11
N THR A 4 39.23 48.80 19.40
CA THR A 4 38.19 49.33 20.33
C THR A 4 36.74 48.96 20.01
N ALA A 5 36.11 48.40 21.04
CA ALA A 5 34.80 47.78 21.12
C ALA A 5 33.63 48.77 21.04
N GLU A 6 32.47 48.28 20.60
CA GLU A 6 31.18 48.84 20.99
C GLU A 6 30.20 47.72 21.33
N VAL A 7 29.74 47.75 22.58
CA VAL A 7 28.72 46.90 23.18
C VAL A 7 27.38 47.61 22.99
N ALA A 8 26.46 47.03 22.24
CA ALA A 8 25.06 47.46 22.21
C ALA A 8 24.15 46.36 22.77
N ARG A 9 23.52 46.68 23.90
CA ARG A 9 22.53 45.87 24.63
C ARG A 9 21.23 45.70 23.83
N MET A 10 20.61 44.55 24.07
CA MET A 10 19.15 44.28 24.16
C MET A 10 18.22 44.93 23.14
N ARG A 11 17.55 44.08 22.36
CA ARG A 11 16.08 44.07 22.24
C ARG A 11 15.61 42.67 21.86
N LYS A 12 14.86 42.03 22.78
CA LYS A 12 13.97 40.90 22.48
C LYS A 12 12.88 41.36 21.49
N PRO A 13 12.44 40.50 20.58
CA PRO A 13 11.03 40.43 20.23
C PRO A 13 10.42 39.17 20.84
N VAL A 14 9.46 39.41 21.73
CA VAL A 14 8.45 38.44 22.19
C VAL A 14 7.21 38.64 21.31
N ALA A 15 6.51 37.53 21.07
CA ALA A 15 5.18 37.39 20.44
C ALA A 15 5.16 37.63 18.92
N SER A 16 4.40 36.87 18.13
CA SER A 16 3.03 36.44 18.40
C SER A 16 2.67 35.11 17.76
N SER A 17 2.02 34.27 18.57
CA SER A 17 1.08 33.23 18.17
C SER A 17 0.00 33.78 17.23
N LEU A 18 -0.23 33.10 16.10
CA LEU A 18 -1.48 33.14 15.33
C LEU A 18 -1.81 31.68 15.03
N SER A 19 -2.56 31.03 15.93
CA SER A 19 -4.03 30.99 15.96
C SER A 19 -4.64 30.44 14.69
N ARG A 20 -5.17 29.23 14.84
CA ARG A 20 -6.19 28.60 14.02
C ARG A 20 -7.42 29.51 13.86
N SER A 21 -8.22 29.15 12.86
CA SER A 21 -9.64 29.50 12.65
C SER A 21 -9.92 30.68 11.75
N ALA A 22 -10.26 30.40 10.49
CA ALA A 22 -11.40 31.00 9.80
C ALA A 22 -11.62 30.33 8.43
N MET A 23 -12.67 29.50 8.31
CA MET A 23 -13.65 29.54 7.22
C MET A 23 -14.80 28.55 7.54
N LEU A 24 -15.77 29.06 8.30
CA LEU A 24 -17.21 28.79 8.15
C LEU A 24 -17.73 29.84 7.14
N CYS A 25 -18.79 29.72 6.34
CA CYS A 25 -20.03 28.95 6.40
C CYS A 25 -20.82 29.20 5.08
N ALA A 26 -21.70 28.25 4.71
CA ALA A 26 -22.99 28.37 3.99
C ALA A 26 -23.15 27.13 3.07
N ALA A 27 -24.21 26.32 3.14
CA ALA A 27 -25.61 26.68 3.31
C ALA A 27 -26.42 25.62 4.10
N LEU A 28 -27.45 26.12 4.79
CA LEU A 28 -28.53 25.38 5.47
C LEU A 28 -29.70 25.18 4.49
N ALA A 29 -30.42 24.05 4.61
CA ALA A 29 -31.80 23.99 5.15
C ALA A 29 -32.65 22.84 4.56
N LEU A 30 -33.57 22.35 5.42
CA LEU A 30 -34.67 21.37 5.26
C LEU A 30 -34.28 19.90 5.55
N GLY A 31 -34.84 19.18 6.52
CA GLY A 31 -35.88 19.46 7.52
C GLY A 31 -36.11 18.22 8.42
N THR A 32 -36.37 18.48 9.72
CA THR A 32 -37.22 17.74 10.68
C THR A 32 -37.19 16.20 10.76
N SER A 33 -36.74 15.64 11.89
CA SER A 33 -37.63 15.16 12.98
C SER A 33 -36.86 14.43 14.09
N CYS A 34 -37.09 14.84 15.35
CA CYS A 34 -36.61 14.20 16.57
C CYS A 34 -37.45 12.97 16.96
N LYS A 35 -36.81 12.00 17.65
CA LYS A 35 -37.29 11.14 18.78
C LYS A 35 -36.24 10.01 18.94
N SER A 36 -35.38 9.96 19.96
CA SER A 36 -35.62 9.66 21.39
C SER A 36 -36.48 8.41 21.61
N VAL A 37 -35.85 7.33 22.08
CA VAL A 37 -36.22 6.46 23.22
C VAL A 37 -35.34 5.19 23.19
N GLU A 38 -34.51 5.05 24.23
CA GLU A 38 -34.22 3.80 24.95
C GLU A 38 -34.82 4.00 26.37
N PRO A 39 -34.93 2.99 27.28
CA PRO A 39 -34.44 1.60 27.24
C PRO A 39 -35.51 0.58 27.70
N HIS A 40 -35.20 -0.72 27.75
CA HIS A 40 -35.48 -1.57 28.91
C HIS A 40 -34.76 -2.93 28.87
N THR A 41 -34.30 -3.30 30.05
CA THR A 41 -33.52 -4.45 30.51
C THR A 41 -34.38 -5.70 30.80
N THR A 42 -33.84 -6.89 30.48
CA THR A 42 -33.80 -8.23 31.18
C THR A 42 -34.87 -8.59 32.24
N PRO A 43 -35.23 -9.90 32.54
CA PRO A 43 -34.24 -10.98 32.82
C PRO A 43 -34.68 -12.49 32.69
N SER A 44 -33.70 -13.35 33.08
CA SER A 44 -33.77 -14.71 33.69
C SER A 44 -34.13 -15.92 32.82
N GLU A 45 -33.20 -16.87 32.60
CA GLU A 45 -32.80 -18.03 33.46
C GLU A 45 -33.84 -19.17 33.42
N ASP A 46 -33.49 -20.32 32.84
CA ASP A 46 -33.46 -21.56 33.64
C ASP A 46 -32.67 -22.73 33.01
N THR A 47 -31.77 -23.19 33.86
CA THR A 47 -31.09 -24.47 34.11
C THR A 47 -31.69 -25.80 33.56
N THR A 48 -30.79 -26.70 33.16
CA THR A 48 -30.71 -28.15 33.54
C THR A 48 -30.71 -29.16 32.39
N ALA A 49 -29.62 -29.94 32.32
CA ALA A 49 -29.47 -31.27 31.70
C ALA A 49 -29.13 -32.27 32.83
N PRO A 50 -28.89 -33.59 32.59
CA PRO A 50 -29.45 -34.61 31.69
C PRO A 50 -29.93 -35.85 32.51
N PRO A 51 -30.13 -37.08 31.95
CA PRO A 51 -29.00 -38.04 31.88
C PRO A 51 -28.98 -39.05 30.68
N GLU A 52 -27.75 -39.34 30.26
CA GLU A 52 -27.04 -40.63 29.99
C GLU A 52 -27.77 -41.99 29.79
N VAL A 53 -27.36 -42.78 28.76
CA VAL A 53 -26.77 -44.17 28.82
C VAL A 53 -26.99 -45.04 27.53
N SER A 54 -25.87 -45.39 26.89
CA SER A 54 -25.40 -46.69 26.31
C SER A 54 -26.17 -47.48 25.23
N THR A 55 -25.49 -47.85 24.11
CA THR A 55 -24.86 -49.19 23.85
C THR A 55 -24.59 -49.48 22.35
N GLN A 56 -23.31 -49.73 22.04
CA GLN A 56 -22.62 -50.60 21.04
C GLN A 56 -23.00 -50.70 19.54
N GLU A 57 -21.91 -50.76 18.75
CA GLU A 57 -21.74 -50.93 17.29
C GLU A 57 -22.19 -52.29 16.73
N PRO A 58 -22.24 -52.43 15.39
CA PRO A 58 -21.12 -53.15 14.75
C PRO A 58 -20.57 -52.50 13.46
N MET A 59 -19.31 -52.84 13.20
CA MET A 59 -18.40 -52.44 12.12
C MET A 59 -18.97 -52.56 10.69
N THR A 60 -18.60 -51.62 9.83
CA THR A 60 -18.42 -51.87 8.40
C THR A 60 -17.22 -51.08 7.91
N GLU A 61 -16.20 -51.80 7.42
CA GLU A 61 -15.03 -51.25 6.75
C GLU A 61 -15.46 -50.38 5.57
N THR A 62 -14.97 -49.14 5.51
CA THR A 62 -14.84 -48.41 4.24
C THR A 62 -13.54 -47.64 4.28
N LYS A 63 -12.65 -48.06 3.36
CA LYS A 63 -11.43 -47.42 2.87
C LYS A 63 -11.21 -45.99 3.35
N SER A 64 -10.07 -45.80 4.02
CA SER A 64 -9.39 -44.53 4.21
C SER A 64 -9.20 -43.80 2.88
N GLU A 65 -10.07 -42.83 2.61
CA GLU A 65 -9.67 -41.67 1.84
C GLU A 65 -8.80 -40.82 2.76
N THR A 66 -7.55 -40.64 2.34
CA THR A 66 -6.59 -39.72 2.95
C THR A 66 -7.20 -38.32 2.91
N GLU A 67 -7.81 -37.94 4.02
CA GLU A 67 -8.21 -36.59 4.35
C GLU A 67 -6.99 -35.69 4.13
N LYS A 68 -7.10 -34.83 3.12
CA LYS A 68 -6.12 -33.80 2.81
C LYS A 68 -5.93 -32.97 4.07
N GLU A 69 -4.78 -33.12 4.71
CA GLU A 69 -4.32 -32.29 5.81
C GLU A 69 -4.58 -30.81 5.47
N THR A 70 -5.56 -30.21 6.13
CA THR A 70 -5.62 -28.76 6.27
C THR A 70 -5.81 -28.46 7.74
N PRO A 71 -4.74 -28.06 8.46
CA PRO A 71 -4.92 -27.19 9.59
C PRO A 71 -4.46 -25.81 9.16
N THR A 72 -5.31 -25.11 8.39
CA THR A 72 -5.35 -23.66 8.53
C THR A 72 -5.74 -23.40 9.96
N ARG A 73 -4.78 -22.93 10.77
CA ARG A 73 -5.08 -22.43 12.10
C ARG A 73 -6.14 -21.35 11.89
N ARG A 74 -7.40 -21.63 12.26
CA ARG A 74 -8.43 -20.59 12.37
C ARG A 74 -7.97 -19.70 13.52
N GLY A 75 -7.11 -18.74 13.19
CA GLY A 75 -6.61 -17.74 14.12
C GLY A 75 -7.72 -16.81 14.56
N ASN A 76 -7.41 -15.87 15.45
CA ASN A 76 -8.35 -14.84 15.92
C ASN A 76 -8.22 -13.55 15.10
N SER A 77 -7.79 -13.67 13.85
CA SER A 77 -7.60 -12.55 12.93
C SER A 77 -8.92 -11.80 12.70
N PRO A 78 -8.96 -10.46 12.89
CA PRO A 78 -10.14 -9.66 12.57
C PRO A 78 -10.59 -9.78 11.10
N TRP A 79 -9.68 -10.16 10.21
CA TRP A 79 -9.98 -10.38 8.79
C TRP A 79 -10.93 -11.55 8.53
N LEU A 80 -11.06 -12.50 9.46
CA LEU A 80 -12.06 -13.57 9.36
C LEU A 80 -13.50 -13.05 9.50
N GLN A 81 -13.66 -11.83 10.02
CA GLN A 81 -14.95 -11.16 10.19
C GLN A 81 -15.17 -10.07 9.13
N ALA A 82 -14.33 -10.04 8.07
CA ALA A 82 -14.44 -9.06 7.00
C ALA A 82 -15.82 -9.10 6.33
N ARG A 83 -16.38 -7.93 6.06
CA ARG A 83 -17.70 -7.75 5.46
C ARG A 83 -17.59 -6.94 4.20
N VAL A 84 -18.33 -7.33 3.15
CA VAL A 84 -18.46 -6.51 1.95
C VAL A 84 -19.00 -5.12 2.34
N GLY A 85 -18.31 -4.08 1.90
CA GLY A 85 -18.58 -2.68 2.24
C GLY A 85 -17.85 -2.15 3.48
N ASP A 86 -17.07 -2.97 4.19
CA ASP A 86 -16.08 -2.48 5.16
C ASP A 86 -15.16 -1.50 4.43
N ARG A 87 -15.07 -0.27 4.96
CA ARG A 87 -14.44 0.84 4.27
C ARG A 87 -13.70 1.75 5.23
N VAL A 88 -12.48 2.12 4.84
CA VAL A 88 -11.69 3.14 5.50
C VAL A 88 -11.20 4.14 4.46
N ALA A 89 -11.27 5.43 4.79
CA ALA A 89 -10.72 6.47 3.93
C ALA A 89 -9.83 7.42 4.74
N TYR A 90 -8.74 7.84 4.11
CA TYR A 90 -7.76 8.76 4.68
C TYR A 90 -7.58 9.95 3.75
N SER A 91 -7.59 11.16 4.31
CA SER A 91 -7.00 12.30 3.62
C SER A 91 -5.49 12.08 3.58
N PHE A 92 -4.87 12.26 2.43
CA PHE A 92 -3.43 12.15 2.28
C PHE A 92 -2.83 13.45 1.75
N SER A 93 -1.58 13.68 2.13
CA SER A 93 -0.73 14.65 1.45
C SER A 93 0.70 14.15 1.44
N ALA A 94 1.46 14.52 0.41
CA ALA A 94 2.89 14.37 0.41
C ALA A 94 3.53 15.52 -0.37
N ASN A 95 4.71 15.94 0.07
CA ASN A 95 5.50 16.92 -0.62
C ASN A 95 7.00 16.64 -0.47
N ARG A 96 7.75 17.12 -1.44
CA ARG A 96 9.21 17.04 -1.46
C ARG A 96 9.73 18.33 -2.04
N LYS A 97 10.74 18.90 -1.41
CA LYS A 97 11.45 20.10 -1.87
C LYS A 97 12.95 19.96 -1.58
N ALA A 98 13.79 20.52 -2.44
CA ALA A 98 15.20 20.66 -2.13
C ALA A 98 15.39 21.70 -1.00
N MET A 99 16.31 21.43 -0.08
CA MET A 99 16.72 22.37 0.96
C MET A 99 18.04 23.03 0.53
N GLY A 100 18.03 24.37 0.36
CA GLY A 100 19.22 25.14 -0.06
C GLY A 100 19.09 25.78 -1.44
N ARG A 101 20.20 26.30 -2.00
CA ARG A 101 20.24 26.85 -3.37
C ARG A 101 20.08 25.71 -4.38
N GLN A 102 19.10 25.82 -5.28
CA GLN A 102 18.90 24.85 -6.36
C GLN A 102 20.16 24.78 -7.25
N GLN A 103 20.81 23.63 -7.25
CA GLN A 103 21.87 23.28 -8.19
C GLN A 103 21.29 22.41 -9.32
N PRO A 104 21.90 22.41 -10.51
CA PRO A 104 21.57 21.44 -11.56
C PRO A 104 21.67 20.01 -11.01
N GLY A 105 20.62 19.21 -11.21
CA GLY A 105 20.51 17.85 -10.64
C GLY A 105 19.83 17.76 -9.27
N THR A 106 19.32 18.88 -8.72
CA THR A 106 18.47 18.84 -7.52
C THR A 106 17.10 18.24 -7.81
N VAL A 107 16.57 17.52 -6.83
CA VAL A 107 15.26 16.86 -6.95
C VAL A 107 14.16 17.92 -7.08
N PRO A 108 13.31 17.85 -8.12
CA PRO A 108 12.27 18.85 -8.34
C PRO A 108 11.27 18.85 -7.19
N GLU A 109 10.78 20.05 -6.87
CA GLU A 109 9.69 20.22 -5.92
C GLU A 109 8.42 19.56 -6.48
N ALA A 110 7.78 18.76 -5.65
CA ALA A 110 6.57 18.05 -6.01
C ALA A 110 5.65 17.94 -4.80
N ALA A 111 4.34 18.02 -5.05
CA ALA A 111 3.32 17.82 -4.03
C ALA A 111 2.12 17.05 -4.60
N VAL A 112 1.45 16.30 -3.75
CA VAL A 112 0.20 15.60 -4.05
C VAL A 112 -0.67 15.59 -2.81
N ALA A 113 -1.98 15.69 -2.98
CA ALA A 113 -2.95 15.57 -1.91
C ALA A 113 -4.26 14.97 -2.45
N GLY A 114 -5.08 14.44 -1.55
CA GLY A 114 -6.38 13.90 -1.89
C GLY A 114 -6.91 12.94 -0.84
N VAL A 115 -7.73 11.98 -1.26
CA VAL A 115 -8.29 10.93 -0.41
C VAL A 115 -7.95 9.56 -0.98
N VAL A 116 -7.45 8.67 -0.12
CA VAL A 116 -7.26 7.24 -0.41
C VAL A 116 -8.33 6.44 0.31
N THR A 117 -8.99 5.53 -0.41
CA THR A 117 -10.04 4.67 0.13
C THR A 117 -9.67 3.21 -0.06
N LEU A 118 -9.86 2.42 1.00
CA LEU A 118 -9.80 0.96 0.99
C LEU A 118 -11.19 0.43 1.29
N GLU A 119 -11.71 -0.46 0.43
CA GLU A 119 -13.05 -1.02 0.57
C GLU A 119 -13.06 -2.51 0.25
N VAL A 120 -13.64 -3.33 1.13
CA VAL A 120 -13.87 -4.75 0.89
C VAL A 120 -14.99 -4.91 -0.13
N VAL A 121 -14.68 -5.49 -1.28
CA VAL A 121 -15.64 -5.64 -2.39
C VAL A 121 -16.14 -7.08 -2.57
N ALA A 122 -15.39 -8.06 -2.08
CA ALA A 122 -15.80 -9.46 -2.09
C ALA A 122 -15.13 -10.22 -0.94
N VAL A 123 -15.82 -11.24 -0.44
CA VAL A 123 -15.33 -12.14 0.61
C VAL A 123 -15.69 -13.56 0.24
N GLU A 124 -14.69 -14.39 0.00
CA GLU A 124 -14.81 -15.83 -0.21
C GLU A 124 -13.69 -16.49 0.57
N LEU A 125 -13.95 -16.80 1.85
CA LEU A 125 -12.91 -17.27 2.77
C LEU A 125 -12.16 -18.48 2.17
N PRO A 126 -10.81 -18.48 2.24
CA PRO A 126 -9.97 -17.60 3.06
C PRO A 126 -9.62 -16.23 2.43
N TRP A 127 -10.17 -15.87 1.28
CA TRP A 127 -9.81 -14.66 0.54
C TRP A 127 -10.79 -13.50 0.79
N VAL A 128 -10.22 -12.31 0.91
CA VAL A 128 -10.91 -11.02 1.01
C VAL A 128 -10.33 -10.10 -0.07
N TRP A 129 -11.18 -9.57 -0.95
CA TRP A 129 -10.74 -8.64 -2.00
C TRP A 129 -11.00 -7.22 -1.54
N VAL A 130 -9.91 -6.46 -1.44
CA VAL A 130 -9.94 -5.03 -1.12
C VAL A 130 -9.67 -4.24 -2.40
N THR A 131 -10.51 -3.25 -2.68
CA THR A 131 -10.23 -2.24 -3.69
C THR A 131 -9.60 -1.02 -3.03
N LEU A 132 -8.47 -0.57 -3.56
CA LEU A 132 -7.75 0.63 -3.17
C LEU A 132 -7.87 1.66 -4.30
N TYR A 133 -8.28 2.89 -4.02
CA TYR A 133 -8.31 3.96 -5.02
C TYR A 133 -8.02 5.33 -4.42
N PHE A 134 -7.51 6.23 -5.27
CA PHE A 134 -7.11 7.58 -4.91
C PHE A 134 -7.93 8.61 -5.68
N THR A 135 -8.35 9.65 -4.98
CA THR A 135 -9.11 10.78 -5.54
C THR A 135 -8.47 12.10 -5.15
N GLU A 136 -8.62 13.13 -5.97
CA GLU A 136 -8.26 14.50 -5.65
C GLU A 136 -9.34 15.17 -4.78
N ASP A 137 -9.04 16.39 -4.31
CA ASP A 137 -10.00 17.25 -3.65
C ASP A 137 -11.20 17.50 -4.60
N GLY A 138 -12.38 16.99 -4.23
CA GLY A 138 -13.58 17.01 -5.08
C GLY A 138 -14.00 15.64 -5.64
N GLY A 139 -13.26 14.57 -5.36
CA GLY A 139 -13.66 13.19 -5.65
C GLY A 139 -13.34 12.70 -7.06
N ALA A 140 -12.70 13.52 -7.90
CA ALA A 140 -12.19 13.09 -9.20
C ALA A 140 -11.02 12.10 -9.02
N PRO A 141 -10.81 11.13 -9.95
CA PRO A 141 -9.63 10.27 -9.91
C PRO A 141 -8.33 11.07 -9.91
N SER A 142 -7.28 10.54 -9.24
CA SER A 142 -5.98 11.21 -9.20
C SER A 142 -5.42 11.46 -10.60
N ARG A 143 -4.86 12.66 -10.84
CA ARG A 143 -4.11 12.96 -12.07
C ARG A 143 -2.71 12.34 -12.09
N ARG A 144 -2.20 11.87 -10.94
CA ARG A 144 -0.91 11.18 -10.88
C ARG A 144 -1.07 9.81 -11.54
N PRO A 145 -0.33 9.48 -12.60
CA PRO A 145 -0.56 8.24 -13.34
C PRO A 145 -0.47 7.00 -12.45
N MET A 146 0.42 6.95 -11.45
CA MET A 146 0.54 5.85 -10.47
C MET A 146 -0.65 5.70 -9.51
N LEU A 147 -1.51 6.71 -9.40
CA LEU A 147 -2.66 6.73 -8.48
C LEU A 147 -4.00 6.82 -9.23
N ALA A 148 -3.96 6.87 -10.56
CA ALA A 148 -5.09 7.28 -11.39
C ALA A 148 -6.20 6.22 -11.52
N ARG A 149 -5.90 4.95 -11.20
CA ARG A 149 -6.84 3.83 -11.37
C ARG A 149 -7.04 3.08 -10.06
N PRO A 150 -8.24 2.51 -9.84
CA PRO A 150 -8.47 1.56 -8.75
C PRO A 150 -7.58 0.32 -8.90
N LEU A 151 -7.10 -0.16 -7.77
CA LEU A 151 -6.24 -1.33 -7.62
C LEU A 151 -6.93 -2.39 -6.78
N VAL A 152 -6.65 -3.64 -7.10
CA VAL A 152 -7.19 -4.80 -6.36
C VAL A 152 -6.10 -5.43 -5.50
N VAL A 153 -6.47 -5.76 -4.26
CA VAL A 153 -5.62 -6.39 -3.26
C VAL A 153 -6.34 -7.63 -2.69
N PRO A 154 -6.08 -8.84 -3.21
CA PRO A 154 -6.53 -10.05 -2.55
C PRO A 154 -5.72 -10.29 -1.28
N VAL A 155 -6.40 -10.47 -0.16
CA VAL A 155 -5.81 -10.66 1.18
C VAL A 155 -6.32 -11.97 1.76
N ARG A 156 -5.40 -12.80 2.26
CA ARG A 156 -5.73 -13.97 3.07
C ARG A 156 -6.16 -13.55 4.48
N ALA A 157 -7.32 -14.04 4.91
CA ALA A 157 -7.89 -13.74 6.22
C ALA A 157 -7.31 -14.62 7.34
N ASP A 158 -6.85 -15.82 7.00
CA ASP A 158 -6.27 -16.81 7.90
C ASP A 158 -4.79 -16.53 8.24
N GLU A 159 -4.27 -17.24 9.23
CA GLU A 159 -2.89 -17.08 9.71
C GLU A 159 -1.98 -18.16 9.10
N SER A 160 -1.01 -17.74 8.28
CA SER A 160 0.06 -18.63 7.83
C SER A 160 1.27 -18.63 8.77
N ARG A 161 1.53 -17.49 9.44
CA ARG A 161 2.61 -17.28 10.43
C ARG A 161 2.27 -16.12 11.37
N ALA A 162 3.06 -15.96 12.43
CA ALA A 162 3.00 -14.74 13.25
C ALA A 162 3.51 -13.55 12.41
N LEU A 163 2.70 -12.50 12.28
CA LEU A 163 3.10 -11.22 11.68
C LEU A 163 2.80 -10.12 12.68
N GLU A 164 3.85 -9.51 13.20
CA GLU A 164 3.79 -8.31 14.02
C GLU A 164 4.92 -7.40 13.57
N VAL A 165 4.62 -6.12 13.30
CA VAL A 165 5.69 -5.12 13.13
C VAL A 165 5.89 -4.42 14.46
N PRO A 166 7.11 -4.46 15.03
CA PRO A 166 7.44 -3.64 16.18
C PRO A 166 7.16 -2.18 15.85
N ARG A 167 6.27 -1.55 16.63
CA ARG A 167 6.01 -0.12 16.48
C ARG A 167 7.16 0.64 17.15
N GLU A 168 8.00 1.28 16.36
CA GLU A 168 9.17 2.01 16.84
C GLU A 168 8.80 3.34 17.54
N GLY A 169 9.67 3.79 18.44
CA GLY A 169 9.57 5.11 19.06
C GLY A 169 8.89 5.14 20.43
N LYS A 170 8.72 6.35 20.97
CA LYS A 170 8.12 6.57 22.29
C LYS A 170 6.61 6.38 22.22
N GLN A 171 6.10 5.43 22.99
CA GLN A 171 4.67 5.17 23.11
C GLN A 171 3.98 6.15 24.07
N SER A 172 2.78 6.59 23.73
CA SER A 172 1.84 7.27 24.63
C SER A 172 0.40 6.88 24.32
N THR A 173 -0.50 7.01 25.30
CA THR A 173 -1.93 6.75 25.12
C THR A 173 -2.67 8.08 25.04
N GLU A 174 -3.64 8.18 24.14
CA GLU A 174 -4.48 9.36 23.99
C GLU A 174 -5.92 8.98 23.64
N GLN A 175 -6.85 9.91 23.89
CA GLN A 175 -8.24 9.82 23.45
C GLN A 175 -8.51 10.94 22.46
N LEU A 176 -9.16 10.61 21.34
CA LEU A 176 -9.51 11.57 20.30
C LEU A 176 -10.85 11.24 19.64
N THR A 177 -11.41 12.23 18.95
CA THR A 177 -12.55 12.04 18.05
C THR A 177 -12.09 12.17 16.61
N ALA A 178 -12.32 11.15 15.79
CA ALA A 178 -12.00 11.12 14.36
C ALA A 178 -13.05 10.29 13.61
N ALA A 179 -13.37 10.70 12.37
CA ALA A 179 -14.41 10.06 11.55
C ALA A 179 -15.75 9.84 12.29
N GLY A 180 -16.16 10.81 13.11
CA GLY A 180 -17.41 10.76 13.88
C GLY A 180 -17.42 9.77 15.06
N ARG A 181 -16.26 9.20 15.43
CA ARG A 181 -16.13 8.20 16.51
C ARG A 181 -15.10 8.62 17.54
N HIS A 182 -15.31 8.19 18.78
CA HIS A 182 -14.33 8.32 19.86
C HIS A 182 -13.38 7.12 19.86
N TRP A 183 -12.09 7.39 19.99
CA TRP A 183 -11.05 6.39 19.94
C TRP A 183 -10.16 6.48 21.18
N GLU A 184 -9.92 5.32 21.79
CA GLU A 184 -8.71 5.12 22.59
C GLU A 184 -7.60 4.72 21.65
N ALA A 185 -6.46 5.42 21.72
CA ALA A 185 -5.40 5.28 20.75
C ALA A 185 -4.01 5.25 21.40
N LYS A 186 -3.08 4.58 20.73
CA LYS A 186 -1.66 4.54 21.06
C LYS A 186 -0.88 5.27 20.00
N ARG A 187 -0.15 6.30 20.43
CA ARG A 187 0.78 7.07 19.61
C ARG A 187 2.19 6.54 19.75
N TYR A 188 2.90 6.44 18.63
CA TYR A 188 4.30 6.06 18.53
C TYR A 188 5.04 7.20 17.83
N LEU A 189 5.96 7.83 18.56
CA LEU A 189 6.77 8.95 18.05
C LEU A 189 8.24 8.54 17.95
N ASN A 190 8.76 8.50 16.73
CA ASN A 190 10.12 8.08 16.42
C ASN A 190 10.87 9.26 15.78
N ASP A 191 11.67 9.97 16.57
CA ASP A 191 12.42 11.14 16.12
C ASP A 191 13.87 10.76 15.79
N LYS A 192 14.13 10.50 14.51
CA LYS A 192 15.47 10.15 14.00
C LYS A 192 16.25 11.35 13.48
N ARG A 193 15.73 12.58 13.64
CA ARG A 193 16.33 13.81 13.07
C ARG A 193 17.70 14.14 13.63
N ALA A 194 18.04 13.64 14.83
CA ALA A 194 19.37 13.80 15.40
C ALA A 194 20.48 13.08 14.60
N PHE A 195 20.11 12.12 13.74
CA PHE A 195 21.01 11.32 12.90
C PHE A 195 20.61 11.41 11.43
N ASP A 196 20.16 12.59 11.00
CA ASP A 196 19.66 12.90 9.65
C ASP A 196 18.44 12.06 9.19
N GLY A 197 17.80 11.31 10.09
CA GLY A 197 16.60 10.54 9.79
C GLY A 197 15.29 11.35 9.89
N PRO A 198 14.15 10.74 9.51
CA PRO A 198 12.85 11.41 9.59
C PRO A 198 12.32 11.51 11.03
N LEU A 199 11.34 12.39 11.21
CA LEU A 199 10.39 12.30 12.32
C LEU A 199 9.17 11.50 11.87
N GLU A 200 8.92 10.36 12.49
CA GLU A 200 7.76 9.52 12.21
C GLU A 200 6.79 9.59 13.40
N ASN A 201 5.52 9.78 13.09
CA ASN A 201 4.43 9.76 14.04
C ASN A 201 3.38 8.78 13.53
N ARG A 202 2.95 7.86 14.37
CA ARG A 202 1.88 6.90 14.07
C ARG A 202 0.91 6.84 15.23
N LEU A 203 -0.38 6.82 14.92
CA LEU A 203 -1.46 6.74 15.87
C LEU A 203 -2.40 5.60 15.49
N TYR A 204 -2.54 4.62 16.37
CA TYR A 204 -3.38 3.45 16.15
C TYR A 204 -4.48 3.35 17.18
N ALA A 205 -5.69 2.98 16.74
CA ALA A 205 -6.79 2.63 17.62
C ALA A 205 -6.46 1.37 18.43
N ALA A 206 -6.79 1.39 19.73
CA ALA A 206 -6.66 0.21 20.59
C ALA A 206 -7.65 -0.91 20.19
N THR A 207 -8.85 -0.51 19.76
CA THR A 207 -9.89 -1.41 19.24
C THR A 207 -10.21 -1.00 17.80
N PRO A 208 -9.67 -1.70 16.78
CA PRO A 208 -9.66 -1.20 15.40
C PRO A 208 -11.05 -1.18 14.74
N GLY A 209 -11.93 -2.14 15.04
CA GLY A 209 -13.18 -2.29 14.28
C GLY A 209 -12.87 -2.37 12.77
N PRO A 210 -13.55 -1.58 11.90
CA PRO A 210 -13.26 -1.53 10.45
C PRO A 210 -11.83 -1.12 10.08
N LEU A 211 -11.07 -0.52 11.01
CA LEU A 211 -9.66 -0.17 10.80
C LEU A 211 -8.73 -1.40 10.73
N TYR A 212 -9.25 -2.63 10.83
CA TYR A 212 -8.44 -3.83 10.59
C TYR A 212 -7.81 -3.84 9.18
N LEU A 213 -8.43 -3.14 8.21
CA LEU A 213 -7.89 -2.92 6.87
C LEU A 213 -6.53 -2.20 6.87
N THR A 214 -6.18 -1.48 7.93
CA THR A 214 -4.95 -0.69 8.07
C THR A 214 -4.35 -0.84 9.47
N ASN A 215 -4.49 -2.03 10.05
CA ASN A 215 -3.95 -2.38 11.37
C ASN A 215 -4.29 -1.37 12.49
N GLY A 216 -5.46 -0.71 12.40
CA GLY A 216 -5.94 0.27 13.37
C GLY A 216 -5.52 1.71 13.10
N LEU A 217 -4.93 2.05 11.95
CA LEU A 217 -4.37 3.38 11.71
C LEU A 217 -5.43 4.50 11.80
N LEU A 218 -5.16 5.51 12.62
CA LEU A 218 -5.94 6.75 12.73
C LEU A 218 -5.21 7.94 12.08
N ASP A 219 -3.90 8.03 12.30
CA ASP A 219 -3.05 9.11 11.77
C ASP A 219 -1.62 8.62 11.60
N ALA A 220 -0.99 8.94 10.47
CA ALA A 220 0.42 8.70 10.22
C ALA A 220 1.04 9.94 9.57
N SER A 221 2.21 10.35 10.03
CA SER A 221 2.99 11.38 9.36
C SER A 221 4.47 11.05 9.36
N VAL A 222 5.14 11.39 8.28
CA VAL A 222 6.60 11.38 8.15
C VAL A 222 7.03 12.81 7.82
N THR A 223 7.87 13.41 8.65
CA THR A 223 8.49 14.71 8.34
C THR A 223 9.96 14.49 8.05
N LEU A 224 10.39 14.82 6.84
CA LEU A 224 11.79 14.77 6.45
C LEU A 224 12.50 16.02 6.97
N ALA A 225 13.58 15.79 7.72
CA ALA A 225 14.51 16.83 8.14
C ALA A 225 15.92 16.24 8.10
N GLY A 226 16.65 16.48 7.02
CA GLY A 226 17.99 15.91 6.78
C GLY A 226 18.28 15.75 5.28
N PHE A 227 19.53 15.41 4.92
CA PHE A 227 19.93 15.05 3.54
C PHE A 227 19.57 16.05 2.42
N ALA A 228 19.61 17.36 2.68
CA ALA A 228 19.28 18.41 1.71
C ALA A 228 17.88 18.27 1.07
N MET A 229 16.97 17.49 1.67
CA MET A 229 15.58 17.36 1.27
C MET A 229 14.67 17.76 2.42
N GLY A 230 13.64 18.51 2.10
CA GLY A 230 12.56 18.87 3.00
C GLY A 230 11.25 18.31 2.47
N GLY A 231 10.30 18.12 3.38
CA GLY A 231 8.96 17.69 3.04
C GLY A 231 8.48 16.57 3.94
N GLY A 232 7.55 15.76 3.44
CA GLY A 232 6.96 14.71 4.23
C GLY A 232 5.71 14.12 3.60
N SER A 233 5.12 13.17 4.29
CA SER A 233 3.83 12.56 3.94
C SER A 233 2.94 12.46 5.16
N GLN A 234 1.63 12.44 4.93
CA GLN A 234 0.63 12.30 5.97
C GLN A 234 -0.57 11.49 5.46
N LEU A 235 -1.14 10.68 6.36
CA LEU A 235 -2.45 10.05 6.26
C LEU A 235 -3.24 10.39 7.53
N THR A 236 -4.47 10.85 7.38
CA THR A 236 -5.37 11.13 8.52
C THR A 236 -6.74 10.57 8.23
N LEU A 237 -7.30 9.81 9.17
CA LEU A 237 -8.60 9.14 9.02
C LEU A 237 -9.73 10.15 8.78
N VAL A 238 -10.50 9.94 7.73
CA VAL A 238 -11.71 10.73 7.43
C VAL A 238 -12.99 9.89 7.49
N GLU A 239 -12.92 8.59 7.19
CA GLU A 239 -14.06 7.68 7.22
C GLU A 239 -13.65 6.31 7.77
N ALA A 240 -14.47 5.75 8.65
CA ALA A 240 -14.37 4.34 9.06
C ALA A 240 -15.79 3.77 9.15
N ARG A 241 -16.15 2.91 8.20
CA ARG A 241 -17.49 2.36 8.02
C ARG A 241 -17.42 0.83 8.01
N GLN A 242 -18.36 0.22 8.73
CA GLN A 242 -18.55 -1.23 8.72
C GLN A 242 -19.52 -1.62 7.59
N GLY A 243 -19.20 -2.70 6.89
CA GLY A 243 -20.00 -3.30 5.84
C GLY A 243 -21.23 -4.04 6.37
N GLN A 244 -22.09 -4.45 5.44
CA GLN A 244 -23.30 -5.21 5.76
C GLN A 244 -22.97 -6.68 6.01
N GLU A 245 -23.59 -7.25 7.03
CA GLU A 245 -23.45 -8.68 7.31
C GLU A 245 -24.16 -9.51 6.23
N GLY A 246 -23.50 -10.58 5.75
CA GLY A 246 -24.03 -11.41 4.66
C GLY A 246 -24.03 -10.75 3.27
N GLY A 247 -23.32 -9.63 3.09
CA GLY A 247 -23.17 -9.00 1.78
C GLY A 247 -22.51 -9.94 0.76
N THR A 248 -23.09 -10.02 -0.43
CA THR A 248 -22.54 -10.81 -1.55
C THR A 248 -21.79 -9.88 -2.51
N GLY A 249 -20.49 -10.12 -2.64
CA GLY A 249 -19.61 -9.43 -3.58
C GLY A 249 -18.98 -10.43 -4.53
N VAL A 250 -18.79 -10.05 -5.79
CA VAL A 250 -18.11 -10.90 -6.78
C VAL A 250 -16.62 -10.57 -6.78
N PRO A 251 -15.72 -11.57 -6.62
CA PRO A 251 -14.28 -11.34 -6.72
C PRO A 251 -13.91 -10.61 -8.01
N PRO A 252 -13.28 -9.43 -7.94
CA PRO A 252 -12.85 -8.72 -9.14
C PRO A 252 -11.75 -9.49 -9.87
N THR A 253 -11.64 -9.26 -11.18
CA THR A 253 -10.49 -9.74 -11.95
C THR A 253 -9.21 -9.07 -11.46
N LEU A 254 -8.09 -9.79 -11.52
CA LEU A 254 -6.76 -9.23 -11.23
C LEU A 254 -6.16 -8.59 -12.48
N ALA A 255 -6.95 -7.80 -13.21
CA ALA A 255 -6.51 -7.05 -14.38
C ALA A 255 -5.57 -5.89 -13.99
N ARG A 256 -5.79 -5.27 -12.82
CA ARG A 256 -4.95 -4.19 -12.24
C ARG A 256 -4.65 -4.50 -10.76
N PRO A 257 -3.86 -5.55 -10.51
CA PRO A 257 -3.51 -5.92 -9.15
C PRO A 257 -2.52 -4.88 -8.60
N TRP A 258 -2.65 -4.51 -7.34
CA TRP A 258 -1.61 -3.69 -6.71
C TRP A 258 -0.28 -4.44 -6.57
N GLY A 259 -0.36 -5.76 -6.38
CA GLY A 259 0.78 -6.64 -6.25
C GLY A 259 0.37 -8.01 -5.71
N PRO A 260 -0.30 -8.08 -4.54
CA PRO A 260 -0.79 -9.34 -3.99
C PRO A 260 -1.57 -10.18 -5.00
N GLY A 261 -1.23 -11.47 -5.05
CA GLY A 261 -1.79 -12.45 -5.98
C GLY A 261 -1.08 -12.57 -7.33
N THR A 262 0.05 -11.87 -7.50
CA THR A 262 0.83 -11.89 -8.74
C THR A 262 2.26 -12.40 -8.56
N TRP A 263 2.89 -12.68 -9.68
CA TRP A 263 4.32 -12.91 -9.81
C TRP A 263 4.85 -12.28 -11.09
N PHE A 264 6.15 -11.96 -11.13
CA PHE A 264 6.83 -11.55 -12.35
C PHE A 264 8.30 -11.93 -12.33
N ASP A 265 8.85 -12.20 -13.51
CA ASP A 265 10.23 -12.65 -13.72
C ASP A 265 11.08 -11.55 -14.34
N MET A 266 12.18 -11.22 -13.69
CA MET A 266 13.18 -10.27 -14.18
C MET A 266 14.45 -11.02 -14.51
N ARG A 267 14.87 -10.98 -15.78
CA ARG A 267 16.21 -11.34 -16.20
C ARG A 267 17.17 -10.21 -15.85
N MET A 268 18.30 -10.56 -15.25
CA MET A 268 19.40 -9.66 -14.93
C MET A 268 20.66 -10.14 -15.64
N GLU A 269 21.32 -9.23 -16.34
CA GLU A 269 22.63 -9.45 -16.94
C GLU A 269 23.65 -8.60 -16.17
N THR A 270 24.65 -9.25 -15.57
CA THR A 270 25.74 -8.59 -14.84
C THR A 270 27.05 -9.30 -15.16
N GLU A 271 28.05 -8.56 -15.66
CA GLU A 271 29.43 -9.05 -15.87
C GLU A 271 29.50 -10.41 -16.61
N GLY A 272 28.68 -10.60 -17.64
CA GLY A 272 28.63 -11.84 -18.44
C GLY A 272 27.84 -12.99 -17.82
N THR A 273 27.27 -12.81 -16.63
CA THR A 273 26.34 -13.76 -16.00
C THR A 273 24.90 -13.34 -16.27
N THR A 274 24.05 -14.30 -16.62
CA THR A 274 22.59 -14.10 -16.74
C THR A 274 21.89 -14.87 -15.64
N SER A 275 21.02 -14.20 -14.89
CA SER A 275 20.12 -14.82 -13.92
C SER A 275 18.68 -14.37 -14.17
N VAL A 276 17.72 -15.17 -13.73
CA VAL A 276 16.29 -14.80 -13.72
C VAL A 276 15.80 -14.90 -12.29
N LEU A 277 15.15 -13.86 -11.81
CA LEU A 277 14.58 -13.77 -10.47
C LEU A 277 13.07 -13.57 -10.57
N ARG A 278 12.31 -14.45 -9.92
CA ARG A 278 10.87 -14.30 -9.74
C ARG A 278 10.59 -13.49 -8.49
N THR A 279 9.82 -12.43 -8.63
CA THR A 279 9.20 -11.74 -7.50
C THR A 279 7.78 -12.25 -7.32
N CYS A 280 7.46 -12.78 -6.15
CA CYS A 280 6.15 -13.26 -5.74
C CYS A 280 5.55 -12.31 -4.71
N GLN A 281 4.26 -12.00 -4.87
CA GLN A 281 3.56 -11.07 -3.99
C GLN A 281 2.25 -11.65 -3.48
N ALA A 282 2.04 -11.59 -2.16
CA ALA A 282 0.82 -11.98 -1.47
C ALA A 282 0.37 -10.89 -0.50
N ALA A 283 -0.77 -11.08 0.14
CA ALA A 283 -1.13 -10.33 1.32
C ALA A 283 -1.86 -11.24 2.31
N GLU A 284 -1.60 -11.01 3.60
CA GLU A 284 -2.36 -11.64 4.68
C GLU A 284 -2.57 -10.62 5.80
N ARG A 285 -3.77 -10.60 6.35
CA ARG A 285 -4.11 -9.88 7.59
C ARG A 285 -3.63 -8.42 7.68
N GLY A 286 -3.69 -7.68 6.58
CA GLY A 286 -3.28 -6.26 6.53
C GLY A 286 -1.77 -6.06 6.31
N PHE A 287 -1.08 -7.08 5.81
CA PHE A 287 0.32 -7.01 5.41
C PHE A 287 0.46 -7.42 3.94
N ILE A 288 1.32 -6.72 3.22
CA ILE A 288 1.80 -7.13 1.90
C ILE A 288 3.04 -7.96 2.10
N LEU A 289 3.07 -9.11 1.44
CA LEU A 289 4.18 -10.05 1.48
C LEU A 289 4.91 -10.02 0.15
N ARG A 290 6.24 -9.93 0.19
CA ARG A 290 7.10 -9.99 -0.98
C ARG A 290 8.18 -11.05 -0.77
N GLN A 291 8.40 -11.88 -1.78
CA GLN A 291 9.49 -12.83 -1.77
C GLN A 291 10.14 -12.91 -3.14
N GLN A 292 11.46 -12.96 -3.17
CA GLN A 292 12.24 -13.16 -4.38
C GLN A 292 12.86 -14.56 -4.39
N VAL A 293 12.64 -15.31 -5.47
CA VAL A 293 13.11 -16.69 -5.62
C VAL A 293 13.57 -16.96 -7.04
N THR A 294 14.33 -18.03 -7.23
CA THR A 294 14.57 -18.57 -8.56
C THR A 294 13.23 -19.07 -9.14
N PRO A 295 12.90 -18.75 -10.41
CA PRO A 295 11.67 -19.24 -11.03
C PRO A 295 11.59 -20.77 -10.98
N PRO A 296 10.44 -21.36 -10.61
CA PRO A 296 10.27 -22.79 -10.59
C PRO A 296 10.31 -23.36 -12.01
N THR A 297 10.93 -24.53 -12.18
CA THR A 297 10.94 -25.26 -13.46
C THR A 297 9.62 -26.01 -13.71
N SER A 298 8.86 -26.31 -12.64
CA SER A 298 7.55 -26.95 -12.68
C SER A 298 6.80 -26.70 -11.36
N GLY A 299 5.46 -26.71 -11.37
CA GLY A 299 4.63 -26.62 -10.15
C GLY A 299 3.93 -25.27 -9.97
N ALA A 300 3.65 -24.91 -8.71
CA ALA A 300 2.99 -23.65 -8.36
C ALA A 300 3.84 -22.44 -8.76
N ALA A 301 3.19 -21.35 -9.18
CA ALA A 301 3.91 -20.17 -9.66
C ALA A 301 4.72 -19.47 -8.56
N CYS A 302 4.28 -19.55 -7.31
CA CYS A 302 4.95 -19.00 -6.13
C CYS A 302 5.06 -20.04 -5.01
N PRO A 303 6.13 -19.99 -4.21
CA PRO A 303 6.27 -20.81 -3.00
C PRO A 303 5.31 -20.33 -1.89
N ASP A 304 5.33 -21.01 -0.75
CA ASP A 304 4.74 -20.45 0.46
C ASP A 304 5.48 -19.17 0.90
N PHE A 305 4.77 -18.28 1.58
CA PHE A 305 5.28 -16.97 1.98
C PHE A 305 5.83 -16.97 3.42
N ALA A 306 6.24 -18.13 3.97
CA ALA A 306 6.68 -18.22 5.36
C ALA A 306 7.94 -17.38 5.65
N GLN A 307 8.77 -17.13 4.63
CA GLN A 307 10.00 -16.32 4.71
C GLN A 307 9.89 -14.98 3.96
N ALA A 308 8.70 -14.59 3.53
CA ALA A 308 8.51 -13.34 2.80
C ALA A 308 8.77 -12.12 3.68
N GLU A 309 9.26 -11.04 3.09
CA GLU A 309 9.25 -9.72 3.71
C GLU A 309 7.80 -9.28 3.90
N ALA A 310 7.48 -8.66 5.04
CA ALA A 310 6.14 -8.22 5.38
C ALA A 310 6.11 -6.71 5.63
N VAL A 311 5.27 -6.00 4.90
CA VAL A 311 5.07 -4.56 5.05
C VAL A 311 3.61 -4.31 5.41
N PRO A 312 3.30 -3.55 6.49
CA PRO A 312 1.93 -3.18 6.80
C PRO A 312 1.28 -2.43 5.63
N LEU A 313 0.02 -2.75 5.37
CA LEU A 313 -0.77 -2.15 4.30
C LEU A 313 -0.74 -0.61 4.36
N GLU A 314 -0.85 -0.04 5.56
CA GLU A 314 -0.78 1.40 5.76
C GLU A 314 0.57 2.03 5.38
N GLU A 315 1.68 1.34 5.63
CA GLU A 315 3.02 1.83 5.25
C GLU A 315 3.25 1.70 3.74
N ALA A 316 2.73 0.64 3.12
CA ALA A 316 2.78 0.48 1.68
C ALA A 316 1.94 1.54 0.94
N VAL A 317 0.80 1.97 1.50
CA VAL A 317 0.01 3.10 0.99
C VAL A 317 0.81 4.41 1.10
N LEU A 318 1.44 4.68 2.25
CA LEU A 318 2.32 5.85 2.43
C LEU A 318 3.47 5.87 1.42
N ALA A 319 4.15 4.73 1.23
CA ALA A 319 5.23 4.58 0.26
C ALA A 319 4.73 4.88 -1.16
N ARG A 320 3.55 4.36 -1.53
CA ARG A 320 2.96 4.59 -2.86
C ARG A 320 2.65 6.07 -3.12
N ILE A 321 2.10 6.76 -2.12
CA ILE A 321 1.85 8.21 -2.21
C ILE A 321 3.17 8.96 -2.41
N TRP A 322 4.22 8.58 -1.67
CA TRP A 322 5.53 9.18 -1.80
C TRP A 322 6.17 8.93 -3.18
N GLU A 323 6.11 7.70 -3.69
CA GLU A 323 6.59 7.33 -5.02
C GLU A 323 5.92 8.13 -6.14
N SER A 324 4.64 8.47 -5.97
CA SER A 324 3.89 9.27 -6.95
C SER A 324 4.41 10.70 -7.14
N LEU A 325 5.29 11.17 -6.24
CA LEU A 325 5.98 12.46 -6.36
C LEU A 325 7.13 12.45 -7.36
N ASP A 326 7.57 11.30 -7.88
CA ASP A 326 8.60 11.29 -8.93
C ASP A 326 8.08 12.09 -10.14
N ALA A 327 8.90 13.02 -10.64
CA ALA A 327 8.56 13.89 -11.77
C ALA A 327 8.45 13.10 -13.09
N ARG A 328 8.93 11.84 -13.11
CA ARG A 328 8.88 10.89 -14.22
C ARG A 328 7.52 10.20 -14.37
N GLN A 329 6.45 10.97 -14.32
CA GLN A 329 5.10 10.48 -14.00
C GLN A 329 4.48 9.52 -15.00
N TRP A 330 5.03 9.43 -16.22
CA TRP A 330 4.84 8.40 -17.25
C TRP A 330 4.32 8.98 -18.58
N PRO A 331 4.96 8.65 -19.72
CA PRO A 331 6.25 7.97 -19.80
C PRO A 331 7.33 8.83 -19.13
N PRO A 332 8.40 8.23 -18.60
CA PRO A 332 9.54 8.98 -18.11
C PRO A 332 10.15 9.71 -19.29
N ALA A 333 9.96 11.03 -19.36
CA ALA A 333 10.59 11.90 -20.34
C ALA A 333 11.54 12.87 -19.64
N PRO A 334 12.75 12.42 -19.20
CA PRO A 334 13.79 13.33 -18.77
C PRO A 334 14.07 14.37 -19.86
N GLU A 335 14.26 15.63 -19.45
CA GLU A 335 14.65 16.70 -20.37
C GLU A 335 15.95 16.33 -21.09
N GLY A 336 15.99 16.55 -22.41
CA GLY A 336 17.19 16.35 -23.23
C GLY A 336 17.39 14.95 -23.81
N LEU A 337 16.46 14.00 -23.60
CA LEU A 337 16.48 12.73 -24.33
C LEU A 337 15.96 12.86 -25.77
N ALA A 338 16.46 11.99 -26.65
CA ALA A 338 15.90 11.83 -27.98
C ALA A 338 14.41 11.44 -27.88
N PRO A 339 13.58 11.80 -28.89
CA PRO A 339 12.18 11.39 -28.92
C PRO A 339 12.03 9.88 -28.77
N ALA A 340 11.06 9.45 -27.95
CA ALA A 340 10.78 8.05 -27.77
C ALA A 340 10.37 7.39 -29.09
N LYS A 341 10.87 6.17 -29.34
CA LYS A 341 10.38 5.31 -30.42
C LYS A 341 9.25 4.45 -29.89
N ARG A 342 8.12 4.37 -30.61
CA ARG A 342 7.03 3.47 -30.26
C ARG A 342 7.30 2.10 -30.85
N GLU A 343 7.32 1.08 -30.02
CA GLU A 343 7.60 -0.30 -30.40
C GLU A 343 6.63 -1.27 -29.70
N THR A 344 6.76 -2.56 -30.00
CA THR A 344 6.07 -3.64 -29.30
C THR A 344 7.11 -4.59 -28.73
N LEU A 345 7.09 -4.79 -27.41
CA LEU A 345 7.94 -5.74 -26.72
C LEU A 345 7.19 -7.05 -26.50
N THR A 346 7.78 -8.16 -26.94
CA THR A 346 7.28 -9.50 -26.59
C THR A 346 7.89 -9.93 -25.26
N VAL A 347 7.04 -10.26 -24.29
CA VAL A 347 7.43 -10.72 -22.95
C VAL A 347 6.64 -11.97 -22.61
N GLY A 348 7.31 -13.13 -22.54
CA GLY A 348 6.62 -14.42 -22.40
C GLY A 348 5.59 -14.60 -23.53
N THR A 349 4.32 -14.69 -23.15
CA THR A 349 3.19 -14.79 -24.09
C THR A 349 2.51 -13.44 -24.40
N HIS A 350 3.00 -12.35 -23.82
CA HIS A 350 2.41 -11.03 -23.89
C HIS A 350 3.05 -10.17 -24.98
N GLN A 351 2.22 -9.34 -25.62
CA GLN A 351 2.64 -8.32 -26.59
C GLN A 351 2.33 -6.94 -26.01
N VAL A 352 3.36 -6.21 -25.60
CA VAL A 352 3.22 -4.95 -24.85
C VAL A 352 3.65 -3.77 -25.71
N PRO A 353 2.77 -2.80 -25.97
CA PRO A 353 3.17 -1.52 -26.55
C PRO A 353 4.13 -0.79 -25.62
N VAL A 354 5.27 -0.34 -26.15
CA VAL A 354 6.31 0.33 -25.38
C VAL A 354 6.77 1.64 -26.03
N LEU A 355 7.31 2.51 -25.19
CA LEU A 355 8.09 3.69 -25.57
C LEU A 355 9.55 3.43 -25.23
N GLN A 356 10.38 3.35 -26.25
CA GLN A 356 11.82 3.09 -26.15
C GLN A 356 12.61 4.40 -26.22
N PHE A 357 13.55 4.54 -25.29
CA PHE A 357 14.47 5.66 -25.17
C PHE A 357 15.91 5.15 -25.32
N GLU A 358 16.70 5.84 -26.13
CA GLU A 358 18.12 5.58 -26.32
C GLU A 358 18.91 6.76 -25.77
N THR A 359 19.79 6.49 -24.81
CA THR A 359 20.63 7.50 -24.16
C THR A 359 22.10 7.14 -24.39
N ALA A 360 22.83 8.01 -25.11
CA ALA A 360 24.27 7.85 -25.28
C ALA A 360 25.00 8.11 -23.95
N GLN A 361 25.94 7.24 -23.60
CA GLN A 361 26.83 7.36 -22.46
C GLN A 361 28.26 7.61 -22.95
N PRO A 362 28.63 8.87 -23.28
CA PRO A 362 29.86 9.19 -23.99
C PRO A 362 31.13 8.79 -23.22
N GLN A 363 31.08 8.77 -21.89
CA GLN A 363 32.20 8.38 -21.03
C GLN A 363 32.51 6.87 -21.09
N ALA A 364 31.51 6.05 -21.42
CA ALA A 364 31.63 4.58 -21.47
C ALA A 364 31.57 4.02 -22.89
N ASN A 365 31.47 4.89 -23.91
CA ASN A 365 31.20 4.53 -25.31
C ASN A 365 30.02 3.53 -25.47
N ASN A 366 29.01 3.67 -24.61
CA ASN A 366 27.85 2.79 -24.55
C ASN A 366 26.56 3.54 -24.86
N ILE A 367 25.52 2.78 -25.21
CA ILE A 367 24.14 3.26 -25.34
C ILE A 367 23.31 2.52 -24.30
N ARG A 368 22.57 3.28 -23.48
CA ARG A 368 21.52 2.73 -22.62
C ARG A 368 20.20 2.76 -23.36
N VAL A 369 19.57 1.61 -23.51
CA VAL A 369 18.25 1.44 -24.10
C VAL A 369 17.27 1.12 -22.99
N GLN A 370 16.26 1.97 -22.80
CA GLN A 370 15.19 1.72 -21.83
C GLN A 370 13.85 1.67 -22.56
N ALA A 371 13.05 0.64 -22.30
CA ALA A 371 11.67 0.55 -22.79
C ALA A 371 10.71 0.55 -21.61
N TYR A 372 9.74 1.46 -21.66
CA TYR A 372 8.65 1.59 -20.70
C TYR A 372 7.34 1.25 -21.40
N ALA A 373 6.34 0.70 -20.71
CA ALA A 373 5.01 0.56 -21.30
C ALA A 373 4.51 1.90 -21.87
N ALA A 374 3.81 1.89 -23.00
CA ALA A 374 3.34 3.14 -23.61
C ALA A 374 2.27 3.82 -22.72
N ASP A 375 1.40 3.02 -22.11
CA ASP A 375 0.46 3.33 -21.05
C ASP A 375 0.58 2.22 -19.97
N PRO A 376 0.74 2.53 -18.68
CA PRO A 376 0.89 1.49 -17.66
C PRO A 376 -0.45 0.78 -17.33
N TRP A 377 -1.56 1.29 -17.87
CA TRP A 377 -2.92 0.83 -17.60
C TRP A 377 -3.56 0.01 -18.72
N GLU A 378 -2.84 -0.26 -19.82
CA GLU A 378 -3.36 -1.05 -20.93
C GLU A 378 -3.58 -2.52 -20.55
N ASP A 379 -4.55 -3.14 -21.23
CA ASP A 379 -4.97 -4.52 -20.99
C ASP A 379 -3.86 -5.54 -21.31
N ALA A 380 -2.90 -5.18 -22.17
CA ALA A 380 -1.72 -5.98 -22.47
C ALA A 380 -0.87 -6.29 -21.23
N LEU A 381 -0.99 -5.48 -20.17
CA LEU A 381 -0.29 -5.65 -18.89
C LEU A 381 -1.16 -6.34 -17.83
N ALA A 382 -2.35 -6.85 -18.18
CA ALA A 382 -3.23 -7.51 -17.22
C ALA A 382 -2.49 -8.59 -16.40
N GLY A 383 -2.74 -8.64 -15.09
CA GLY A 383 -2.04 -9.54 -14.17
C GLY A 383 -0.64 -9.09 -13.73
N LEU A 384 -0.03 -8.08 -14.37
CA LEU A 384 1.25 -7.54 -13.92
C LEU A 384 1.07 -6.67 -12.67
N ALA A 385 1.92 -6.90 -11.67
CA ALA A 385 2.01 -6.12 -10.44
C ALA A 385 2.13 -4.62 -10.71
N HIS A 386 1.45 -3.79 -9.91
CA HIS A 386 1.44 -2.35 -10.09
C HIS A 386 2.84 -1.73 -10.09
N GLU A 387 3.76 -2.22 -9.24
CA GLU A 387 5.13 -1.70 -9.24
C GLU A 387 5.85 -1.90 -10.59
N ALA A 388 5.71 -3.07 -11.22
CA ALA A 388 6.43 -3.42 -12.44
C ALA A 388 5.90 -2.64 -13.65
N ARG A 389 4.63 -2.23 -13.62
CA ARG A 389 4.03 -1.37 -14.66
C ARG A 389 4.69 0.00 -14.77
N PHE A 390 5.28 0.50 -13.67
CA PHE A 390 5.92 1.81 -13.59
C PHE A 390 7.46 1.71 -13.54
N GLN A 391 8.03 0.59 -13.97
CA GLN A 391 9.47 0.38 -14.12
C GLN A 391 9.82 0.13 -15.59
N PRO A 392 11.09 0.28 -16.01
CA PRO A 392 11.52 -0.16 -17.34
C PRO A 392 11.23 -1.66 -17.50
N LEU A 393 10.51 -2.02 -18.56
CA LEU A 393 10.31 -3.41 -18.96
C LEU A 393 11.58 -4.00 -19.60
N LEU A 394 12.41 -3.11 -20.15
CA LEU A 394 13.75 -3.39 -20.66
C LEU A 394 14.66 -2.23 -20.25
N ASP A 395 15.84 -2.54 -19.75
CA ASP A 395 16.93 -1.59 -19.52
C ASP A 395 18.24 -2.28 -19.87
N ARG A 396 18.90 -1.87 -20.94
CA ARG A 396 20.08 -2.57 -21.48
C ARG A 396 21.20 -1.61 -21.80
N ILE A 397 22.45 -2.04 -21.57
CA ILE A 397 23.66 -1.32 -21.97
C ILE A 397 24.30 -2.04 -23.15
N THR A 398 24.57 -1.31 -24.24
CA THR A 398 25.18 -1.83 -25.49
C THR A 398 26.47 -1.07 -25.81
N PRO A 399 27.56 -1.70 -26.27
CA PRO A 399 27.75 -3.14 -26.50
C PRO A 399 28.24 -3.92 -25.28
N ASN A 400 28.66 -3.25 -24.20
CA ASN A 400 29.34 -3.89 -23.06
C ASN A 400 28.49 -4.93 -22.29
N GLY A 401 27.21 -5.06 -22.62
CA GLY A 401 26.29 -5.97 -21.99
C GLY A 401 25.84 -5.48 -20.62
N GLY A 402 24.83 -6.15 -20.08
CA GLY A 402 24.25 -5.83 -18.80
C GLY A 402 22.92 -5.11 -18.91
N GLY A 403 22.09 -5.30 -17.90
CA GLY A 403 20.74 -4.77 -17.91
C GLY A 403 19.72 -5.62 -17.16
N THR A 404 18.48 -5.17 -17.21
CA THR A 404 17.33 -5.88 -16.69
C THR A 404 16.25 -5.99 -17.78
N GLN A 405 15.52 -7.09 -17.79
CA GLN A 405 14.41 -7.31 -18.71
C GLN A 405 13.31 -8.09 -18.00
N LEU A 406 12.07 -7.59 -18.07
CA LEU A 406 10.89 -8.36 -17.71
C LEU A 406 10.72 -9.50 -18.72
N THR A 407 10.68 -10.74 -18.24
CA THR A 407 10.62 -11.92 -19.12
C THR A 407 9.30 -12.65 -19.11
N ASP A 408 8.55 -12.57 -18.00
CA ASP A 408 7.21 -13.16 -17.89
C ASP A 408 6.48 -12.62 -16.64
N TRP A 409 5.17 -12.80 -16.55
CA TRP A 409 4.40 -12.54 -15.33
C TRP A 409 3.08 -13.30 -15.31
N GLY A 410 2.40 -13.27 -14.17
CA GLY A 410 1.07 -13.85 -14.08
C GLY A 410 0.42 -13.71 -12.72
N VAL A 411 -0.70 -14.40 -12.59
CA VAL A 411 -1.58 -14.37 -11.41
C VAL A 411 -1.67 -15.77 -10.83
N TRP A 412 -1.71 -15.90 -9.51
CA TRP A 412 -1.76 -17.20 -8.83
C TRP A 412 -2.90 -17.34 -7.82
N VAL A 413 -3.67 -16.27 -7.59
CA VAL A 413 -4.84 -16.25 -6.72
C VAL A 413 -6.12 -16.45 -7.55
N PRO A 414 -7.14 -17.16 -7.03
CA PRO A 414 -8.44 -17.26 -7.69
C PRO A 414 -9.07 -15.89 -7.95
N GLY A 415 -9.84 -15.76 -9.02
CA GLY A 415 -10.59 -14.54 -9.33
C GLY A 415 -11.58 -14.81 -10.47
N ALA A 416 -12.45 -13.83 -10.76
CA ALA A 416 -13.30 -13.92 -11.94
C ALA A 416 -12.44 -14.09 -13.20
N THR A 417 -12.87 -14.97 -14.10
CA THR A 417 -12.31 -15.05 -15.46
C THR A 417 -12.66 -13.78 -16.23
N PRO A 418 -11.73 -13.20 -17.02
CA PRO A 418 -11.98 -12.00 -17.82
C PRO A 418 -13.20 -12.07 -18.73
#